data_AF-A0A2P2Q8X1-F1
#
_entry.id   AF-A0A2P2Q8X1-F1
#
_cell.length_a   1.000
_cell.length_b   1.000
_cell.length_c   1.000
_cell.angle_alpha   90.00
_cell.angle_beta   90.00
_cell.angle_gamma   90.00
#
_symmetry.space_group_name_H-M   'P 1'
#
loop_
_entity.id
_entity.type
_entity.pdbx_description
1 polymer ?
#
loop_
_entity_poly.entity_id
_entity_poly.type
_entity_poly.pdbx_seq_one_letter_code
_entity_poly.pdbx_strand_id
1 'polypeptide(L)' 'MKRPAYLLDITLLTELRKDGHPSTYAGSGSKLNDCSHWCLAGVPDTWNQLLYAALLK' A
#
# COMPACT_ATOMS: atom_id res chain seq x y z
N MET A 1 8.85 -14.99 20.18
CA MET A 1 7.47 -15.28 19.69
C MET A 1 7.29 -16.79 19.55
N LYS A 2 6.16 -17.36 19.99
CA LYS A 2 5.88 -18.81 19.83
C LYS A 2 5.56 -19.21 18.38
N ARG A 3 5.20 -18.26 17.52
CA ARG A 3 5.02 -18.42 16.08
C ARG A 3 5.79 -17.29 15.39
N PRO A 4 6.84 -17.59 14.61
CA PRO A 4 7.58 -16.55 13.90
C PRO A 4 6.69 -15.91 12.83
N ALA A 5 6.83 -14.60 12.64
CA ALA A 5 6.17 -13.85 11.58
C ALA A 5 7.24 -13.09 10.80
N TYR A 6 7.08 -13.06 9.48
CA TYR A 6 7.92 -12.24 8.61
C TYR A 6 7.32 -10.83 8.54
N LEU A 7 8.08 -9.84 9.00
CA LEU A 7 7.67 -8.44 8.87
C LEU A 7 8.03 -7.96 7.47
N LEU A 8 7.02 -7.66 6.66
CA LEU A 8 7.22 -6.96 5.40
C LEU A 8 7.27 -5.45 5.68
N ASP A 9 8.48 -4.91 5.86
CA ASP A 9 8.67 -3.48 6.07
C ASP A 9 8.46 -2.70 4.76
N ILE A 10 7.29 -2.06 4.67
CA ILE A 10 6.86 -1.23 3.54
C ILE A 10 6.76 0.25 3.90
N THR A 11 7.18 0.67 5.10
CA THR A 11 6.82 2.00 5.61
C THR A 11 7.45 3.12 4.80
N LEU A 12 8.78 3.14 4.69
CA LEU A 12 9.50 4.22 4.00
C LEU A 12 9.11 4.30 2.51
N LEU A 13 9.07 3.17 1.80
CA LEU A 13 8.72 3.16 0.37
C LEU A 13 7.29 3.66 0.13
N THR A 14 6.37 3.37 1.07
CA THR A 14 4.97 3.78 1.00
C THR A 14 4.82 5.27 1.29
N GLU A 15 5.56 5.79 2.28
CA GLU A 15 5.54 7.21 2.65
C GLU A 15 6.01 8.11 1.51
N LEU A 16 6.94 7.63 0.67
CA LEU A 16 7.40 8.33 -0.53
C LEU A 16 6.33 8.46 -1.62
N ARG A 17 5.19 7.75 -1.50
CA ARG A 17 4.15 7.64 -2.53
C ARG A 17 2.85 8.36 -2.18
N LYS A 18 2.92 9.58 -1.66
CA LYS A 18 1.72 10.43 -1.45
C LYS A 18 0.85 10.63 -2.70
N ASP A 19 1.41 10.43 -3.89
CA ASP A 19 0.74 10.47 -5.19
C ASP A 19 -0.13 9.23 -5.48
N GLY A 20 0.05 8.15 -4.72
CA GLY A 20 -0.67 6.90 -4.92
C GLY A 20 -2.10 6.86 -4.33
N HIS A 21 -2.52 7.92 -3.65
CA HIS A 21 -3.83 7.98 -2.99
C HIS A 21 -4.95 8.40 -3.97
N PRO A 22 -6.18 7.89 -3.79
CA PRO A 22 -7.32 8.26 -4.63
C PRO A 22 -7.80 9.70 -4.41
N SER A 23 -7.47 10.33 -3.28
CA SER A 23 -7.89 11.70 -2.98
C SER A 23 -9.40 11.86 -3.17
N THR A 24 -9.86 12.81 -3.99
CA THR A 24 -11.28 13.07 -4.26
C THR A 24 -11.94 12.04 -5.19
N TYR A 25 -11.17 11.10 -5.74
CA TYR A 25 -11.66 10.09 -6.69
C TYR A 25 -12.16 8.80 -6.01
N ALA A 26 -12.22 8.76 -4.67
CA ALA A 26 -12.69 7.60 -3.88
C ALA A 26 -14.22 7.35 -3.94
N GLY A 27 -14.94 7.88 -4.93
CA GLY A 27 -16.34 7.50 -5.23
C GLY A 27 -17.44 8.24 -4.47
N SER A 28 -17.12 9.18 -3.58
CA SER A 28 -18.10 9.96 -2.78
C SER A 28 -18.16 11.45 -3.12
N GLY A 29 -17.57 11.83 -4.27
CA GLY A 29 -17.49 13.21 -4.73
C GLY A 29 -16.45 14.05 -3.98
N SER A 30 -16.31 15.32 -4.38
CA SER A 30 -15.27 16.26 -3.92
C SER A 30 -15.25 16.59 -2.41
N LYS A 31 -16.15 16.00 -1.60
CA LYS A 31 -16.22 16.21 -0.15
C LYS A 31 -15.36 15.25 0.67
N LEU A 32 -14.86 14.18 0.06
CA LEU A 32 -13.99 13.19 0.71
C LEU A 32 -12.63 13.18 0.02
N ASN A 33 -11.61 13.66 0.74
CA ASN A 33 -10.22 13.53 0.34
C ASN A 33 -9.63 12.30 1.02
N ASP A 34 -9.61 11.18 0.32
CA ASP A 34 -9.09 9.93 0.84
C ASP A 34 -7.57 9.85 0.68
N CYS A 35 -6.86 10.03 1.80
CA CYS A 35 -5.41 9.90 1.90
C CYS A 35 -4.98 8.63 2.66
N SER A 36 -5.90 7.68 2.85
CA SER A 36 -5.66 6.45 3.62
C SER A 36 -5.63 5.22 2.71
N HIS A 37 -6.44 5.21 1.65
CA HIS A 37 -6.48 4.13 0.66
C HIS A 37 -5.56 4.40 -0.53
N TRP A 38 -5.47 3.44 -1.43
CA TRP A 38 -4.56 3.47 -2.57
C TRP A 38 -5.31 3.25 -3.88
N CYS A 39 -4.90 3.96 -4.93
CA CYS A 39 -5.31 3.66 -6.30
C CYS A 39 -4.79 2.29 -6.73
N LEU A 40 -5.52 1.64 -7.64
CA LEU A 40 -5.10 0.43 -8.34
C LEU A 40 -5.15 0.66 -9.86
N ALA A 41 -4.12 0.30 -10.62
CA ALA A 41 -2.81 -0.22 -10.19
C ALA A 41 -1.99 0.82 -9.40
N GLY A 42 -1.11 0.38 -8.48
CA GLY A 42 -0.39 1.30 -7.61
C GLY A 42 0.49 0.68 -6.50
N VAL A 43 0.60 1.40 -5.38
CA VAL A 43 1.46 1.05 -4.23
C VAL A 43 1.20 -0.37 -3.68
N PRO A 44 -0.06 -0.85 -3.56
CA PRO A 44 -0.33 -2.22 -3.12
C PRO A 44 0.25 -3.30 -4.04
N ASP A 45 0.40 -3.02 -5.34
CA ASP A 45 1.00 -3.98 -6.28
C ASP A 45 2.49 -4.18 -5.99
N THR A 46 3.19 -3.10 -5.58
CA THR A 46 4.59 -3.18 -5.14
C THR A 46 4.71 -4.00 -3.86
N TRP A 47 3.78 -3.85 -2.91
CA TRP A 47 3.75 -4.69 -1.71
C TRP A 47 3.56 -6.16 -2.05
N ASN A 48 2.68 -6.47 -3.00
CA ASN A 48 2.46 -7.83 -3.48
C ASN A 48 3.70 -8.43 -4.17
N GLN A 49 4.46 -7.63 -4.92
CA GLN A 49 5.73 -8.07 -5.51
C GLN A 49 6.78 -8.40 -4.45
N LEU A 50 6.90 -7.56 -3.41
CA LEU A 50 7.81 -7.82 -2.29
C LEU A 50 7.39 -9.05 -1.47
N LEU A 51 6.09 -9.22 -1.24
CA LEU A 51 5.54 -10.41 -0.60
C LEU A 51 5.84 -11.66 -1.42
N TYR A 52 5.61 -11.63 -2.72
CA TYR A 52 5.90 -12.75 -3.62
C TYR A 52 7.38 -13.13 -3.58
N ALA A 53 8.28 -12.14 -3.62
CA ALA A 53 9.72 -12.37 -3.48
C ALA A 53 10.11 -12.95 -2.11
N ALA A 54 9.43 -12.57 -1.04
CA ALA A 54 9.65 -13.12 0.31
C ALA A 54 9.15 -14.57 0.46
N LEU A 55 8.09 -14.95 -0.28
CA LEU A 55 7.54 -16.31 -0.26
C LEU A 55 8.35 -17.32 -1.10
N LEU A 56 9.04 -16.84 -2.14
CA LEU A 56 9.86 -17.67 -3.03
C LEU A 56 11.35 -17.74 -2.63
N LYS A 57 11.73 -17.06 -1.56
CA LYS A 57 13.05 -17.12 -0.97
C LYS A 57 13.20 -18.37 -0.10
#